data_AF-A0A970TIV5-F1
#
_entry.id   AF-A0A970TIV5-F1
#
_cell.length_a   1.000
_cell.length_b   1.000
_cell.length_c   1.000
_cell.angle_alpha   90.00
_cell.angle_beta   90.00
_cell.angle_gamma   90.00
#
_symmetry.space_group_name_H-M   'P 1'
#
loop_
_entity.id
_entity.type
_entity.pdbx_description
1 polymer ?
#
loop_
_entity_poly.entity_id
_entity_poly.type
_entity_poly.pdbx_seq_one_letter_code
_entity_poly.pdbx_strand_id
1 'polypeptide(L)'
;GNVMSDSYGKAMSTDLIQRENPLAVQQEIDQMFVDYLGISEYQIYDDPLLNSTLDHMDTWAKIMDVDLVVVASVPAGHVNHAAMNAEADKWKSKISSYGTPYRVFRVNCGSNQTPYINCFIFNKKIYVPQSSATATAIDNAAFQTYRNVMPDYEVKGYYNSSWLSDDALHCRVNTIHDEEMIFVYHIPIQTAEANSTVTICSDITSTHSVLNDSTYVSYRYWEASTSKYTDWVTVPLTLTSGNTWCATIPTPAMGDSLLYTIRATDSTGRVVNRSNNGRLDPYVVVLEPTQTVPVQLSSFTGFINPHNHVTLQWVTQTETNLAGFRIYRGLSDDFAEALMLNAFIEGTNTFQTQVYVFNDTEVFDEGIYYYWLESYDIDATSNFFGPIMVEFRHDGNSTPDIPIIHGINACYPNPFNPSTTIKFGVPIPGVVKIDIYNQKGQLVKNLVNDLKYKGVHSVLWNGTDNFGESTSSGIYFVRMTNAGETFTHKILLMK
;
A
#
# COMPACT_ATOMS: atom_id res chain seq x y z
N GLY A 1 -28.49 0.40 -15.19
CA GLY A 1 -27.88 -0.94 -15.22
C GLY A 1 -26.39 -0.84 -15.42
N ASN A 2 -25.94 -0.28 -16.54
CA ASN A 2 -24.52 -0.33 -16.89
C ASN A 2 -23.59 0.69 -16.21
N VAL A 3 -24.10 1.78 -15.64
CA VAL A 3 -23.27 2.81 -14.99
C VAL A 3 -23.42 2.74 -13.48
N MET A 4 -22.30 2.78 -12.75
CA MET A 4 -22.28 3.04 -11.31
C MET A 4 -21.24 4.11 -10.98
N SER A 5 -21.51 4.89 -9.93
CA SER A 5 -20.58 5.89 -9.41
C SER A 5 -20.24 5.62 -7.95
N ASP A 6 -19.02 5.99 -7.55
CA ASP A 6 -18.61 6.00 -6.15
C ASP A 6 -19.03 7.26 -5.39
N SER A 7 -19.67 8.22 -6.08
CA SER A 7 -20.08 9.55 -5.58
C SER A 7 -18.92 10.49 -5.20
N TYR A 8 -17.70 10.17 -5.60
CA TYR A 8 -16.47 10.95 -5.33
C TYR A 8 -15.81 11.43 -6.62
N GLY A 9 -16.59 11.57 -7.70
CA GLY A 9 -16.12 12.02 -9.00
C GLY A 9 -15.70 10.88 -9.93
N LYS A 10 -15.82 9.61 -9.51
CA LYS A 10 -15.57 8.44 -10.36
C LYS A 10 -16.88 7.76 -10.75
N ALA A 11 -16.99 7.38 -12.02
CA ALA A 11 -18.02 6.48 -12.50
C ALA A 11 -17.44 5.45 -13.45
N MET A 12 -18.15 4.35 -13.60
CA MET A 12 -17.69 3.24 -14.41
C MET A 12 -18.82 2.47 -15.08
N SER A 13 -18.50 1.87 -16.23
CA SER A 13 -19.39 1.00 -17.00
C SER A 13 -18.62 -0.10 -17.72
N THR A 14 -19.36 -0.97 -18.42
CA THR A 14 -18.75 -1.80 -19.47
C THR A 14 -18.50 -0.99 -20.76
N ASP A 15 -17.78 -1.60 -21.70
CA ASP A 15 -17.55 -1.11 -23.07
C ASP A 15 -18.83 -0.89 -23.90
N LEU A 16 -19.99 -1.37 -23.44
CA LEU A 16 -21.28 -1.18 -24.12
C LEU A 16 -21.57 0.30 -24.41
N ILE A 17 -21.16 1.20 -23.50
CA ILE A 17 -21.33 2.65 -23.69
C ILE A 17 -20.70 3.15 -25.00
N GLN A 18 -19.53 2.62 -25.38
CA GLN A 18 -18.85 2.97 -26.63
C GLN A 18 -19.53 2.30 -27.83
N ARG A 19 -19.91 1.02 -27.69
CA ARG A 19 -20.57 0.28 -28.77
C ARG A 19 -21.93 0.86 -29.15
N GLU A 20 -22.69 1.38 -28.18
CA GLU A 20 -23.97 2.06 -28.43
C GLU A 20 -23.81 3.49 -28.94
N ASN A 21 -22.65 4.10 -28.77
CA ASN A 21 -22.34 5.46 -29.21
C ASN A 21 -21.11 5.48 -30.17
N PRO A 22 -21.16 4.75 -31.30
CA PRO A 22 -19.98 4.52 -32.14
C PRO A 22 -19.45 5.77 -32.87
N LEU A 23 -20.21 6.86 -32.84
CA LEU A 23 -19.82 8.15 -33.43
C LEU A 23 -19.18 9.09 -32.42
N ALA A 24 -19.31 8.81 -31.12
CA ALA A 24 -18.71 9.61 -30.07
C ALA A 24 -17.28 9.14 -29.81
N VAL A 25 -16.33 10.06 -29.78
CA VAL A 25 -14.99 9.74 -29.27
C VAL A 25 -15.01 9.73 -27.74
N GLN A 26 -14.10 8.98 -27.11
CA GLN A 26 -14.07 8.85 -25.65
C GLN A 26 -14.13 10.20 -24.92
N GLN A 27 -13.41 11.20 -25.43
CA GLN A 27 -13.38 12.54 -24.85
C GLN A 27 -14.77 13.22 -24.80
N GLU A 28 -15.63 12.97 -25.79
CA GLU A 28 -16.99 13.53 -25.79
C GLU A 28 -17.86 12.85 -24.73
N ILE A 29 -17.71 11.53 -24.57
CA ILE A 29 -18.38 10.77 -23.51
C ILE A 29 -17.92 11.28 -22.15
N ASP A 30 -16.61 11.42 -21.94
CA ASP A 30 -16.05 11.92 -20.69
C ASP A 30 -16.57 13.33 -20.36
N GLN A 31 -16.64 14.22 -21.36
CA GLN A 31 -17.18 15.56 -21.17
C GLN A 31 -18.67 15.54 -20.79
N MET A 32 -19.47 14.63 -21.37
CA MET A 32 -20.87 14.47 -20.96
C MET A 32 -20.99 14.00 -19.50
N PHE A 33 -20.11 13.11 -19.05
CA PHE A 33 -20.07 12.68 -17.65
C PHE A 33 -19.71 13.83 -16.70
N VAL A 34 -18.80 14.71 -17.10
CA VAL A 34 -18.49 15.94 -16.36
C VAL A 34 -19.71 16.86 -16.32
N ASP A 35 -20.29 17.20 -17.47
CA ASP A 35 -21.31 18.24 -17.61
C ASP A 35 -22.63 17.87 -16.93
N TYR A 36 -23.04 16.60 -17.02
CA TYR A 36 -24.35 16.16 -16.54
C TYR A 36 -24.32 15.47 -15.18
N LEU A 37 -23.20 14.84 -14.83
CA LEU A 37 -23.10 14.00 -13.63
C LEU A 37 -22.00 14.46 -12.66
N GLY A 38 -21.18 15.45 -13.03
CA GLY A 38 -20.06 15.91 -12.20
C GLY A 38 -18.97 14.85 -12.03
N ILE A 39 -18.87 13.90 -12.96
CA ILE A 39 -17.90 12.81 -12.93
C ILE A 39 -16.65 13.26 -13.68
N SER A 40 -15.55 13.45 -12.94
CA SER A 40 -14.25 13.85 -13.49
C SER A 40 -13.39 12.68 -13.95
N GLU A 41 -13.69 11.46 -13.50
CA GLU A 41 -12.97 10.25 -13.88
C GLU A 41 -13.96 9.16 -14.31
N TYR A 42 -14.02 8.90 -15.61
CA TYR A 42 -14.87 7.86 -16.17
C TYR A 42 -14.04 6.65 -16.62
N GLN A 43 -14.39 5.46 -16.14
CA GLN A 43 -13.66 4.23 -16.42
C GLN A 43 -14.54 3.20 -17.16
N ILE A 44 -13.97 2.61 -18.22
CA ILE A 44 -14.63 1.59 -19.01
C ILE A 44 -13.94 0.25 -18.78
N TYR A 45 -14.73 -0.79 -18.56
CA TYR A 45 -14.27 -2.15 -18.33
C TYR A 45 -14.82 -3.11 -19.39
N ASP A 46 -14.14 -4.24 -19.57
CA ASP A 46 -14.70 -5.35 -20.33
C ASP A 46 -15.79 -6.03 -19.50
N ASP A 47 -16.87 -6.50 -20.14
CA ASP A 47 -17.80 -7.42 -19.48
C ASP A 47 -17.14 -8.81 -19.34
N PRO A 48 -16.95 -9.35 -18.12
CA PRO A 48 -16.35 -10.67 -17.92
C PRO A 48 -17.30 -11.84 -18.25
N LEU A 49 -18.58 -11.60 -18.52
CA LEU A 49 -19.57 -12.61 -18.84
C LEU A 49 -19.48 -12.99 -20.33
N LEU A 50 -18.92 -14.17 -20.62
CA LEU A 50 -18.67 -14.64 -22.00
C LEU A 50 -19.95 -14.88 -22.83
N ASN A 51 -21.10 -14.93 -22.17
CA ASN A 51 -22.41 -15.11 -22.77
C ASN A 51 -23.38 -13.95 -22.46
N SER A 52 -22.85 -12.79 -22.06
CA SER A 52 -23.65 -11.59 -21.84
C SER A 52 -24.32 -11.17 -23.15
N THR A 53 -25.59 -10.82 -23.08
CA THR A 53 -26.30 -10.13 -24.18
C THR A 53 -26.69 -8.71 -23.80
N LEU A 54 -26.58 -8.38 -22.50
CA LEU A 54 -26.96 -7.11 -21.93
C LEU A 54 -25.74 -6.21 -21.66
N ASP A 55 -24.57 -6.82 -21.42
CA ASP A 55 -23.31 -6.12 -21.13
C ASP A 55 -23.40 -5.10 -19.99
N HIS A 56 -24.22 -5.37 -18.96
CA HIS A 56 -24.41 -4.45 -17.84
C HIS A 56 -23.52 -4.80 -16.65
N MET A 57 -22.80 -3.80 -16.13
CA MET A 57 -21.94 -3.95 -14.96
C MET A 57 -22.68 -4.46 -13.71
N ASP A 58 -23.94 -4.10 -13.51
CA ASP A 58 -24.76 -4.53 -12.36
C ASP A 58 -25.14 -6.02 -12.33
N THR A 59 -24.72 -6.78 -13.34
CA THR A 59 -24.90 -8.23 -13.43
C THR A 59 -23.69 -9.02 -12.94
N TRP A 60 -22.55 -8.35 -12.69
CA TRP A 60 -21.31 -9.01 -12.27
C TRP A 60 -20.47 -8.25 -11.24
N ALA A 61 -20.65 -6.94 -11.08
CA ALA A 61 -20.04 -6.16 -10.00
C ALA A 61 -21.02 -5.17 -9.36
N LYS A 62 -20.73 -4.77 -8.12
CA LYS A 62 -21.45 -3.72 -7.42
C LYS A 62 -20.54 -2.93 -6.49
N ILE A 63 -20.51 -1.61 -6.66
CA ILE A 63 -19.88 -0.69 -5.72
C ILE A 63 -20.74 -0.61 -4.47
N MET A 64 -20.14 -0.84 -3.32
CA MET A 64 -20.82 -0.85 -2.02
C MET A 64 -20.40 0.32 -1.13
N ASP A 65 -19.16 0.79 -1.31
CA ASP A 65 -18.59 2.00 -0.70
C ASP A 65 -17.51 2.55 -1.65
N VAL A 66 -16.94 3.72 -1.35
CA VAL A 66 -15.98 4.42 -2.23
C VAL A 66 -14.78 3.54 -2.61
N ASP A 67 -14.27 2.75 -1.66
CA ASP A 67 -13.16 1.82 -1.83
C ASP A 67 -13.59 0.36 -1.85
N LEU A 68 -14.89 0.05 -1.92
CA LEU A 68 -15.39 -1.31 -1.75
C LEU A 68 -16.23 -1.77 -2.94
N VAL A 69 -15.82 -2.88 -3.54
CA VAL A 69 -16.56 -3.55 -4.62
C VAL A 69 -16.85 -5.01 -4.28
N VAL A 70 -18.06 -5.46 -4.58
CA VAL A 70 -18.41 -6.88 -4.60
C VAL A 70 -18.40 -7.35 -6.05
N VAL A 71 -17.76 -8.48 -6.33
CA VAL A 71 -17.69 -9.08 -7.67
C VAL A 71 -18.26 -10.49 -7.61
N ALA A 72 -19.09 -10.85 -8.57
CA ALA A 72 -19.67 -12.17 -8.69
C ALA A 72 -18.59 -13.26 -8.79
N SER A 73 -18.93 -14.46 -8.35
CA SER A 73 -18.12 -15.66 -8.50
C SER A 73 -19.00 -16.87 -8.77
N VAL A 74 -18.47 -17.81 -9.53
CA VAL A 74 -19.14 -19.06 -9.91
C VAL A 74 -18.18 -20.24 -9.67
N PRO A 75 -18.68 -21.48 -9.54
CA PRO A 75 -17.83 -22.66 -9.34
C PRO A 75 -16.84 -22.91 -10.49
N ALA A 76 -15.76 -23.64 -10.23
CA ALA A 76 -14.66 -23.89 -11.19
C ALA A 76 -15.10 -24.53 -12.53
N GLY A 77 -16.20 -25.29 -12.54
CA GLY A 77 -16.75 -25.91 -13.75
C GLY A 77 -17.61 -24.99 -14.61
N HIS A 78 -17.86 -23.75 -14.19
CA HIS A 78 -18.70 -22.79 -14.92
C HIS A 78 -17.90 -22.02 -15.97
N VAL A 79 -18.50 -21.76 -17.14
CA VAL A 79 -17.82 -21.08 -18.27
C VAL A 79 -17.25 -19.71 -17.91
N ASN A 80 -17.97 -18.94 -17.08
CA ASN A 80 -17.55 -17.60 -16.64
C ASN A 80 -16.52 -17.61 -15.49
N HIS A 81 -16.09 -18.77 -14.96
CA HIS A 81 -15.25 -18.83 -13.77
C HIS A 81 -13.89 -18.11 -13.94
N ALA A 82 -13.19 -18.41 -15.03
CA ALA A 82 -11.86 -17.84 -15.27
C ALA A 82 -11.94 -16.32 -15.49
N ALA A 83 -12.90 -15.86 -16.31
CA ALA A 83 -13.08 -14.45 -16.63
C ALA A 83 -13.49 -13.63 -15.39
N MET A 84 -14.44 -14.11 -14.58
CA MET A 84 -14.83 -13.42 -13.34
C MET A 84 -13.69 -13.33 -12.32
N ASN A 85 -12.83 -14.35 -12.23
CA ASN A 85 -11.67 -14.31 -11.33
C ASN A 85 -10.61 -13.33 -11.82
N ALA A 86 -10.30 -13.36 -13.11
CA ALA A 86 -9.37 -12.41 -13.71
C ALA A 86 -9.84 -10.96 -13.51
N GLU A 87 -11.14 -10.68 -13.69
CA GLU A 87 -11.68 -9.34 -13.46
C GLU A 87 -11.60 -8.95 -11.99
N ALA A 88 -11.97 -9.85 -11.06
CA ALA A 88 -11.82 -9.59 -9.63
C ALA A 88 -10.37 -9.31 -9.22
N ASP A 89 -9.38 -9.95 -9.84
CA ASP A 89 -7.96 -9.70 -9.58
C ASP A 89 -7.51 -8.35 -10.14
N LYS A 90 -7.97 -7.96 -11.33
CA LYS A 90 -7.74 -6.60 -11.86
C LYS A 90 -8.29 -5.53 -10.92
N TRP A 91 -9.46 -5.74 -10.33
CA TRP A 91 -10.05 -4.78 -9.39
C TRP A 91 -9.17 -4.51 -8.16
N LYS A 92 -8.40 -5.50 -7.69
CA LYS A 92 -7.52 -5.32 -6.52
C LYS A 92 -6.38 -4.34 -6.76
N SER A 93 -5.99 -4.11 -8.02
CA SER A 93 -4.95 -3.13 -8.37
C SER A 93 -5.52 -1.77 -8.77
N LYS A 94 -6.84 -1.62 -8.90
CA LYS A 94 -7.48 -0.34 -9.24
C LYS A 94 -7.51 0.55 -8.00
N ILE A 95 -7.22 1.84 -8.20
CA ILE A 95 -7.21 2.85 -7.15
C ILE A 95 -8.60 3.50 -7.05
N SER A 96 -9.15 3.49 -5.84
CA SER A 96 -10.42 4.16 -5.50
C SER A 96 -10.23 5.67 -5.36
N SER A 97 -11.34 6.41 -5.23
CA SER A 97 -11.26 7.85 -4.97
C SER A 97 -10.68 8.21 -3.61
N TYR A 98 -10.50 7.26 -2.69
CA TYR A 98 -9.73 7.45 -1.46
C TYR A 98 -8.20 7.40 -1.67
N GLY A 99 -7.74 7.10 -2.89
CA GLY A 99 -6.32 6.92 -3.20
C GLY A 99 -5.77 5.57 -2.73
N THR A 100 -6.60 4.68 -2.22
CA THR A 100 -6.25 3.29 -1.85
C THR A 100 -6.79 2.29 -2.87
N PRO A 101 -6.17 1.10 -3.00
CA PRO A 101 -6.74 0.04 -3.82
C PRO A 101 -8.13 -0.40 -3.35
N TYR A 102 -8.99 -0.81 -4.28
CA TYR A 102 -10.31 -1.34 -3.92
C TYR A 102 -10.22 -2.60 -3.05
N ARG A 103 -11.00 -2.62 -1.97
CA ARG A 103 -11.34 -3.83 -1.20
C ARG A 103 -12.34 -4.65 -2.01
N VAL A 104 -11.86 -5.78 -2.56
CA VAL A 104 -12.66 -6.66 -3.42
C VAL A 104 -13.22 -7.83 -2.61
N PHE A 105 -14.55 -7.93 -2.57
CA PHE A 105 -15.25 -9.08 -1.99
C PHE A 105 -15.91 -9.93 -3.08
N ARG A 106 -16.07 -11.23 -2.82
CA ARG A 106 -16.68 -12.18 -3.76
C ARG A 106 -17.99 -12.72 -3.22
N VAL A 107 -19.01 -12.78 -4.07
CA VAL A 107 -20.28 -13.45 -3.77
C VAL A 107 -20.44 -14.69 -4.65
N ASN A 108 -20.70 -15.85 -4.07
CA ASN A 108 -20.84 -17.10 -4.81
C ASN A 108 -22.27 -17.23 -5.36
N CYS A 109 -22.40 -17.12 -6.67
CA CYS A 109 -23.66 -17.20 -7.41
C CYS A 109 -24.06 -18.64 -7.78
N GLY A 110 -23.24 -19.64 -7.43
CA GLY A 110 -23.51 -21.05 -7.73
C GLY A 110 -23.49 -21.38 -9.22
N SER A 111 -23.79 -22.63 -9.56
CA SER A 111 -23.77 -23.09 -10.95
C SER A 111 -24.86 -22.48 -11.83
N ASN A 112 -25.94 -21.99 -11.22
CA ASN A 112 -27.05 -21.33 -11.92
C ASN A 112 -26.85 -19.82 -12.05
N GLN A 113 -25.71 -19.28 -11.61
CA GLN A 113 -25.41 -17.85 -11.60
C GLN A 113 -26.58 -17.02 -11.03
N THR A 114 -27.06 -17.39 -9.84
CA THR A 114 -28.13 -16.65 -9.16
C THR A 114 -27.71 -15.18 -9.02
N PRO A 115 -28.57 -14.20 -9.36
CA PRO A 115 -28.18 -12.81 -9.57
C PRO A 115 -27.99 -12.03 -8.25
N TYR A 116 -27.25 -12.58 -7.28
CA TYR A 116 -27.03 -11.95 -5.98
C TYR A 116 -26.41 -10.55 -6.09
N ILE A 117 -25.57 -10.35 -7.09
CA ILE A 117 -24.91 -9.07 -7.35
C ILE A 117 -25.89 -7.97 -7.80
N ASN A 118 -27.00 -8.34 -8.43
CA ASN A 118 -28.06 -7.45 -8.87
C ASN A 118 -28.96 -7.04 -7.69
N CYS A 119 -28.33 -6.77 -6.54
CA CYS A 119 -28.97 -6.32 -5.32
C CYS A 119 -29.25 -4.82 -5.35
N PHE A 120 -30.16 -4.40 -4.48
CA PHE A 120 -30.62 -3.03 -4.35
C PHE A 120 -30.28 -2.49 -2.96
N ILE A 121 -29.65 -1.31 -2.91
CA ILE A 121 -29.29 -0.64 -1.66
C ILE A 121 -30.27 0.51 -1.46
N PHE A 122 -30.92 0.55 -0.31
CA PHE A 122 -31.88 1.59 0.05
C PHE A 122 -31.68 2.02 1.50
N ASN A 123 -31.05 3.17 1.69
CA ASN A 123 -30.59 3.65 2.99
C ASN A 123 -29.78 2.54 3.68
N LYS A 124 -30.14 2.16 4.92
CA LYS A 124 -29.47 1.11 5.70
C LYS A 124 -29.97 -0.31 5.41
N LYS A 125 -30.47 -0.58 4.21
CA LYS A 125 -30.99 -1.89 3.80
C LYS A 125 -30.39 -2.34 2.48
N ILE A 126 -30.08 -3.62 2.38
CA ILE A 126 -29.62 -4.27 1.16
C ILE A 126 -30.59 -5.40 0.85
N TYR A 127 -31.29 -5.29 -0.27
CA TYR A 127 -32.18 -6.32 -0.77
C TYR A 127 -31.46 -7.14 -1.83
N VAL A 128 -31.30 -8.42 -1.58
CA VAL A 128 -30.54 -9.34 -2.41
C VAL A 128 -31.53 -10.32 -3.08
N PRO A 129 -31.47 -10.53 -4.41
CA PRO A 129 -32.28 -11.55 -5.05
C PRO A 129 -32.06 -12.92 -4.41
N GLN A 130 -33.14 -13.67 -4.18
CA GLN A 130 -33.04 -15.05 -3.68
C GLN A 130 -33.61 -16.03 -4.70
N SER A 131 -33.06 -17.25 -4.73
CA SER A 131 -33.37 -18.26 -5.74
C SER A 131 -34.75 -18.92 -5.59
N SER A 132 -35.33 -18.92 -4.38
CA SER A 132 -36.63 -19.56 -4.13
C SER A 132 -37.41 -18.83 -3.02
N ALA A 133 -38.70 -19.15 -2.83
CA ALA A 133 -39.52 -18.54 -1.79
C ALA A 133 -38.94 -18.71 -0.36
N THR A 134 -38.15 -19.77 -0.14
CA THR A 134 -37.39 -19.98 1.09
C THR A 134 -35.89 -19.92 0.78
N ALA A 135 -35.15 -19.10 1.52
CA ALA A 135 -33.71 -18.96 1.30
C ALA A 135 -32.98 -20.30 1.45
N THR A 136 -32.27 -20.70 0.41
CA THR A 136 -31.40 -21.88 0.40
C THR A 136 -30.12 -21.63 1.19
N ALA A 137 -29.28 -22.66 1.33
CA ALA A 137 -27.97 -22.50 1.97
C ALA A 137 -27.06 -21.51 1.22
N ILE A 138 -27.09 -21.52 -0.11
CA ILE A 138 -26.29 -20.60 -0.93
C ILE A 138 -26.84 -19.17 -0.88
N ASP A 139 -28.17 -18.99 -0.84
CA ASP A 139 -28.77 -17.67 -0.62
C ASP A 139 -28.31 -17.07 0.73
N ASN A 140 -28.36 -17.87 1.80
CA ASN A 140 -27.93 -17.44 3.13
C ASN A 140 -26.43 -17.12 3.19
N ALA A 141 -25.59 -17.88 2.48
CA ALA A 141 -24.17 -17.58 2.36
C ALA A 141 -23.94 -16.23 1.63
N ALA A 142 -24.67 -15.97 0.55
CA ALA A 142 -24.61 -14.68 -0.16
C ALA A 142 -25.06 -13.53 0.75
N PHE A 143 -26.16 -13.68 1.51
CA PHE A 143 -26.58 -12.66 2.48
C PHE A 143 -25.51 -12.40 3.53
N GLN A 144 -24.83 -13.45 4.00
CA GLN A 144 -23.75 -13.30 4.96
C GLN A 144 -22.55 -12.54 4.38
N THR A 145 -22.20 -12.74 3.11
CA THR A 145 -21.20 -11.90 2.43
C THR A 145 -21.58 -10.42 2.53
N TYR A 146 -22.82 -10.06 2.19
CA TYR A 146 -23.27 -8.66 2.29
C TYR A 146 -23.26 -8.12 3.73
N ARG A 147 -23.59 -8.93 4.73
CA ARG A 147 -23.49 -8.52 6.15
C ARG A 147 -22.05 -8.30 6.61
N ASN A 148 -21.10 -9.08 6.10
CA ASN A 148 -19.69 -8.89 6.42
C ASN A 148 -19.14 -7.62 5.76
N VAL A 149 -19.62 -7.32 4.55
CA VAL A 149 -19.20 -6.15 3.76
C VAL A 149 -19.82 -4.86 4.27
N MET A 150 -21.11 -4.89 4.62
CA MET A 150 -21.87 -3.74 5.12
C MET A 150 -22.48 -4.06 6.49
N PRO A 151 -21.67 -4.17 7.55
CA PRO A 151 -22.12 -4.63 8.87
C PRO A 151 -23.16 -3.73 9.56
N ASP A 152 -23.28 -2.47 9.15
CA ASP A 152 -24.31 -1.54 9.67
C ASP A 152 -25.63 -1.62 8.89
N TYR A 153 -25.74 -2.52 7.90
CA TYR A 153 -26.89 -2.62 7.00
C TYR A 153 -27.70 -3.87 7.27
N GLU A 154 -29.03 -3.72 7.20
CA GLU A 154 -29.97 -4.83 7.24
C GLU A 154 -30.01 -5.53 5.87
N VAL A 155 -29.55 -6.78 5.81
CA VAL A 155 -29.57 -7.58 4.57
C VAL A 155 -30.81 -8.48 4.52
N LYS A 156 -31.60 -8.36 3.46
CA LYS A 156 -32.83 -9.15 3.21
C LYS A 156 -32.80 -9.86 1.86
N GLY A 157 -33.22 -11.11 1.86
CA GLY A 157 -33.53 -11.83 0.62
C GLY A 157 -34.87 -11.38 0.03
N TYR A 158 -34.95 -11.30 -1.30
CA TYR A 158 -36.18 -11.01 -2.02
C TYR A 158 -36.41 -12.00 -3.16
N TYR A 159 -37.51 -12.76 -3.09
CA TYR A 159 -37.84 -13.76 -4.10
C TYR A 159 -38.82 -13.21 -5.13
N ASN A 160 -38.55 -13.52 -6.38
CA ASN A 160 -39.50 -13.49 -7.46
C ASN A 160 -39.14 -14.64 -8.41
N SER A 161 -40.13 -15.40 -8.86
CA SER A 161 -39.93 -16.51 -9.80
C SER A 161 -39.43 -16.07 -11.18
N SER A 162 -39.46 -14.76 -11.47
CA SER A 162 -39.05 -14.17 -12.75
C SER A 162 -37.62 -13.61 -12.75
N TRP A 163 -36.82 -13.86 -11.72
CA TRP A 163 -35.40 -13.48 -11.71
C TRP A 163 -34.58 -14.26 -12.73
N LEU A 164 -33.79 -13.54 -13.51
CA LEU A 164 -32.81 -14.04 -14.45
C LEU A 164 -31.41 -13.63 -13.99
N SER A 165 -30.37 -14.29 -14.50
CA SER A 165 -28.98 -13.98 -14.16
C SER A 165 -28.56 -12.55 -14.54
N ASP A 166 -29.21 -11.98 -15.55
CA ASP A 166 -28.96 -10.66 -16.16
C ASP A 166 -30.13 -9.66 -15.96
N ASP A 167 -31.26 -10.09 -15.39
CA ASP A 167 -32.40 -9.23 -15.04
C ASP A 167 -33.03 -9.66 -13.72
N ALA A 168 -32.75 -8.90 -12.67
CA ALA A 168 -33.31 -9.16 -11.34
C ALA A 168 -33.68 -7.84 -10.63
N LEU A 169 -33.40 -7.76 -9.32
CA LEU A 169 -33.97 -6.73 -8.49
C LEU A 169 -33.48 -5.32 -8.87
N HIS A 170 -32.17 -5.12 -9.01
CA HIS A 170 -31.58 -3.83 -9.36
C HIS A 170 -32.04 -3.33 -10.73
N CYS A 171 -32.20 -4.23 -11.71
CA CYS A 171 -32.67 -3.87 -13.05
C CYS A 171 -34.09 -3.29 -13.06
N ARG A 172 -34.90 -3.57 -12.04
CA ARG A 172 -36.33 -3.24 -11.97
C ARG A 172 -36.68 -2.19 -10.92
N VAL A 173 -35.66 -1.53 -10.36
CA VAL A 173 -35.81 -0.47 -9.36
C VAL A 173 -34.85 0.67 -9.66
N ASN A 174 -35.19 1.88 -9.21
CA ASN A 174 -34.28 3.01 -9.21
C ASN A 174 -34.48 3.81 -7.91
N THR A 175 -33.38 4.34 -7.37
CA THR A 175 -33.42 5.20 -6.18
C THR A 175 -33.67 6.65 -6.58
N ILE A 176 -34.46 7.34 -5.79
CA ILE A 176 -34.57 8.81 -5.85
C ILE A 176 -33.78 9.34 -4.66
N HIS A 177 -32.89 10.30 -4.91
CA HIS A 177 -32.10 10.93 -3.85
C HIS A 177 -32.98 11.85 -3.00
N ASP A 178 -32.61 12.02 -1.74
CA ASP A 178 -33.23 13.04 -0.87
C ASP A 178 -32.60 14.39 -1.21
N GLU A 179 -33.38 15.33 -1.74
CA GLU A 179 -32.94 16.68 -2.10
C GLU A 179 -32.49 17.51 -0.88
N GLU A 180 -32.86 17.08 0.34
CA GLU A 180 -32.45 17.70 1.60
C GLU A 180 -31.38 16.88 2.34
N MET A 181 -30.72 15.93 1.68
CA MET A 181 -29.72 15.09 2.34
C MET A 181 -28.49 15.89 2.78
N ILE A 182 -27.91 15.50 3.91
CA ILE A 182 -26.58 15.94 4.30
C ILE A 182 -25.57 15.17 3.46
N PHE A 183 -24.76 15.89 2.67
CA PHE A 183 -23.65 15.31 1.93
C PHE A 183 -22.33 15.60 2.67
N VAL A 184 -21.62 14.52 3.05
CA VAL A 184 -20.28 14.60 3.63
C VAL A 184 -19.30 14.03 2.62
N TYR A 185 -18.50 14.92 2.03
CA TYR A 185 -17.36 14.59 1.19
C TYR A 185 -16.09 14.57 2.04
N HIS A 186 -15.44 13.41 2.12
CA HIS A 186 -14.25 13.22 2.93
C HIS A 186 -13.30 12.22 2.30
N ILE A 187 -12.07 12.66 2.03
CA ILE A 187 -10.95 11.78 1.68
C ILE A 187 -10.26 11.36 2.98
N PRO A 188 -10.20 10.06 3.30
CA PRO A 188 -9.58 9.57 4.51
C PRO A 188 -8.08 9.87 4.55
N ILE A 189 -7.59 10.23 5.73
CA ILE A 189 -6.15 10.34 5.94
C ILE A 189 -5.57 8.94 6.06
N GLN A 190 -4.53 8.64 5.28
CA GLN A 190 -3.91 7.32 5.27
C GLN A 190 -2.78 7.20 6.30
N THR A 191 -1.99 8.27 6.48
CA THR A 191 -0.86 8.30 7.39
C THR A 191 -0.85 9.57 8.25
N ALA A 192 -0.31 9.48 9.46
CA ALA A 192 -0.09 10.62 10.34
C ALA A 192 1.15 10.41 11.21
N GLU A 193 1.74 11.51 11.68
CA GLU A 193 2.86 11.47 12.62
C GLU A 193 2.44 10.85 13.96
N ALA A 194 3.22 9.93 14.51
CA ALA A 194 3.01 9.33 15.81
C ALA A 194 3.24 10.34 16.96
N ASN A 195 2.58 10.15 18.11
CA ASN A 195 2.74 10.99 19.32
C ASN A 195 2.58 12.51 19.06
N SER A 196 1.72 12.88 18.13
CA SER A 196 1.51 14.24 17.65
C SER A 196 0.01 14.51 17.58
N THR A 197 -0.41 15.29 16.58
CA THR A 197 -1.82 15.50 16.26
C THR A 197 -2.05 15.41 14.76
N VAL A 198 -3.27 15.05 14.37
CA VAL A 198 -3.71 15.07 12.97
C VAL A 198 -5.00 15.87 12.85
N THR A 199 -5.11 16.68 11.81
CA THR A 199 -6.31 17.47 11.51
C THR A 199 -7.15 16.73 10.49
N ILE A 200 -8.36 16.33 10.89
CA ILE A 200 -9.36 15.71 10.02
C ILE A 200 -10.27 16.82 9.49
N CYS A 201 -10.39 16.94 8.17
CA CYS A 201 -11.31 17.88 7.53
C CYS A 201 -12.29 17.17 6.59
N SER A 202 -13.50 17.71 6.46
CA SER A 202 -14.51 17.25 5.50
C SER A 202 -15.33 18.41 4.99
N ASP A 203 -15.76 18.32 3.73
CA ASP A 203 -16.76 19.24 3.21
C ASP A 203 -18.15 18.69 3.51
N ILE A 204 -18.93 19.45 4.27
CA ILE A 204 -20.26 19.08 4.73
C ILE A 204 -21.26 20.07 4.16
N THR A 205 -22.14 19.58 3.29
CA THR A 205 -23.18 20.38 2.64
C THR A 205 -24.55 19.88 3.09
N SER A 206 -25.46 20.80 3.42
CA SER A 206 -26.88 20.52 3.65
C SER A 206 -27.69 21.74 3.20
N THR A 207 -28.95 21.52 2.82
CA THR A 207 -29.93 22.59 2.59
C THR A 207 -30.37 23.26 3.89
N HIS A 208 -30.05 22.66 5.02
CA HIS A 208 -30.33 23.14 6.37
C HIS A 208 -29.02 23.42 7.14
N SER A 209 -29.11 24.16 8.23
CA SER A 209 -27.92 24.50 9.03
C SER A 209 -27.32 23.25 9.68
N VAL A 210 -26.05 22.98 9.39
CA VAL A 210 -25.26 21.93 10.07
C VAL A 210 -24.97 22.37 11.51
N LEU A 211 -25.18 21.47 12.47
CA LEU A 211 -25.10 21.77 13.90
C LEU A 211 -23.72 21.41 14.47
N ASN A 212 -23.02 22.36 15.08
CA ASN A 212 -21.68 22.14 15.68
C ASN A 212 -21.70 21.14 16.83
N ASP A 213 -22.75 21.13 17.64
CA ASP A 213 -22.84 20.33 18.87
C ASP A 213 -23.04 18.83 18.62
N SER A 214 -23.47 18.48 17.41
CA SER A 214 -23.84 17.13 16.99
C SER A 214 -23.18 16.70 15.68
N THR A 215 -22.20 17.49 15.22
CA THR A 215 -21.30 17.19 14.10
C THR A 215 -19.87 17.05 14.64
N TYR A 216 -19.30 15.85 14.52
CA TYR A 216 -18.04 15.51 15.21
C TYR A 216 -17.25 14.41 14.49
N VAL A 217 -15.96 14.36 14.80
CA VAL A 217 -15.12 13.18 14.59
C VAL A 217 -15.24 12.29 15.82
N SER A 218 -15.47 11.00 15.63
CA SER A 218 -15.29 10.00 16.68
C SER A 218 -14.05 9.19 16.36
N TYR A 219 -13.15 9.03 17.32
CA TYR A 219 -11.91 8.27 17.13
C TYR A 219 -11.65 7.31 18.30
N ARG A 220 -10.81 6.32 18.06
CA ARG A 220 -10.23 5.42 19.06
C ARG A 220 -8.89 4.90 18.57
N TYR A 221 -8.18 4.19 19.43
CA TYR A 221 -6.92 3.56 19.08
C TYR A 221 -7.03 2.04 19.13
N TRP A 222 -6.29 1.38 18.26
CA TRP A 222 -5.87 -0.01 18.45
C TRP A 222 -4.50 0.00 19.13
N GLU A 223 -4.41 -0.56 20.32
CA GLU A 223 -3.17 -0.67 21.08
C GLU A 223 -2.50 -2.01 20.80
N ALA A 224 -1.35 -2.00 20.14
CA ALA A 224 -0.66 -3.22 19.75
C ALA A 224 -0.19 -4.03 20.98
N SER A 225 0.26 -3.33 22.02
CA SER A 225 0.77 -3.94 23.26
C SER A 225 -0.27 -4.77 24.02
N THR A 226 -1.54 -4.37 23.95
CA THR A 226 -2.64 -5.04 24.66
C THR A 226 -3.56 -5.82 23.71
N SER A 227 -3.40 -5.63 22.39
CA SER A 227 -4.30 -6.15 21.35
C SER A 227 -5.76 -5.81 21.63
N LYS A 228 -6.02 -4.56 22.05
CA LYS A 228 -7.35 -4.07 22.39
C LYS A 228 -7.60 -2.70 21.77
N TYR A 229 -8.88 -2.41 21.57
CA TYR A 229 -9.35 -1.08 21.22
C TYR A 229 -9.61 -0.26 22.47
N THR A 230 -9.25 1.02 22.43
CA THR A 230 -9.72 1.99 23.43
C THR A 230 -11.19 2.35 23.19
N ASP A 231 -11.79 3.00 24.20
CA ASP A 231 -13.14 3.54 24.06
C ASP A 231 -13.19 4.66 23.01
N TRP A 232 -14.34 4.79 22.36
CA TRP A 232 -14.58 5.86 21.39
C TRP A 232 -14.66 7.21 22.09
N VAL A 233 -13.83 8.15 21.63
CA VAL A 233 -13.85 9.56 22.01
C VAL A 233 -14.48 10.36 20.87
N THR A 234 -15.11 11.49 21.18
CA THR A 234 -15.67 12.41 20.18
C THR A 234 -15.07 13.81 20.32
N VAL A 235 -14.74 14.43 19.19
CA VAL A 235 -14.24 15.80 19.10
C VAL A 235 -15.12 16.58 18.13
N PRO A 236 -15.74 17.70 18.55
CA PRO A 236 -16.57 18.52 17.67
C PRO A 236 -15.81 18.98 16.45
N LEU A 237 -16.47 18.93 15.30
CA LEU A 237 -16.00 19.56 14.09
C LEU A 237 -16.40 21.03 14.11
N THR A 238 -15.50 21.90 13.67
CA THR A 238 -15.76 23.33 13.55
C THR A 238 -15.67 23.78 12.11
N LEU A 239 -16.62 24.61 11.67
CA LEU A 239 -16.58 25.23 10.35
C LEU A 239 -15.38 26.18 10.25
N THR A 240 -14.49 25.92 9.29
CA THR A 240 -13.27 26.72 9.07
C THR A 240 -13.45 27.70 7.90
N SER A 241 -14.00 27.23 6.78
CA SER A 241 -14.24 28.05 5.59
C SER A 241 -15.22 27.38 4.63
N GLY A 242 -16.12 28.15 4.01
CA GLY A 242 -17.07 27.61 3.03
C GLY A 242 -17.93 26.51 3.63
N ASN A 243 -17.77 25.27 3.13
CA ASN A 243 -18.42 24.06 3.66
C ASN A 243 -17.42 23.13 4.37
N THR A 244 -16.19 23.57 4.62
CA THR A 244 -15.13 22.76 5.22
C THR A 244 -15.20 22.80 6.74
N TRP A 245 -15.29 21.61 7.34
CA TRP A 245 -15.35 21.39 8.78
C TRP A 245 -14.14 20.59 9.21
N CYS A 246 -13.43 21.05 10.24
CA CYS A 246 -12.21 20.41 10.72
C CYS A 246 -12.21 20.17 12.22
N ALA A 247 -11.46 19.15 12.64
CA ALA A 247 -11.13 18.84 14.02
C ALA A 247 -9.71 18.30 14.10
N THR A 248 -8.96 18.71 15.11
CA THR A 248 -7.63 18.18 15.40
C THR A 248 -7.72 17.15 16.52
N ILE A 249 -7.20 15.95 16.27
CA ILE A 249 -7.21 14.83 17.23
C ILE A 249 -5.77 14.37 17.52
N PRO A 250 -5.48 13.87 18.73
CA PRO A 250 -4.18 13.31 19.04
C PRO A 250 -3.92 12.02 18.26
N THR A 251 -2.65 11.74 17.96
CA THR A 251 -2.20 10.48 17.37
C THR A 251 -1.49 9.61 18.41
N PRO A 252 -1.67 8.28 18.38
CA PRO A 252 -1.03 7.37 19.33
C PRO A 252 0.46 7.16 19.00
N ALA A 253 1.12 6.31 19.78
CA ALA A 253 2.51 5.95 19.55
C ALA A 253 2.67 5.11 18.26
N MET A 254 3.89 5.07 17.73
CA MET A 254 4.23 4.25 16.56
C MET A 254 4.00 2.77 16.88
N GLY A 255 3.33 2.06 15.97
CA GLY A 255 2.94 0.65 16.13
C GLY A 255 1.50 0.43 16.58
N ASP A 256 0.86 1.45 17.16
CA ASP A 256 -0.59 1.48 17.35
C ASP A 256 -1.29 1.89 16.04
N SER A 257 -2.62 1.93 16.02
CA SER A 257 -3.38 2.47 14.88
C SER A 257 -4.46 3.43 15.36
N LEU A 258 -4.63 4.54 14.63
CA LEU A 258 -5.73 5.48 14.85
C LEU A 258 -6.90 5.08 13.96
N LEU A 259 -8.09 4.95 14.54
CA LEU A 259 -9.32 4.67 13.81
C LEU A 259 -10.31 5.80 14.05
N TYR A 260 -10.98 6.28 13.00
CA TYR A 260 -11.96 7.35 13.14
C TYR A 260 -13.16 7.26 12.19
N THR A 261 -14.20 8.00 12.55
CA THR A 261 -15.44 8.19 11.78
C THR A 261 -15.89 9.64 11.94
N ILE A 262 -16.72 10.11 11.04
CA ILE A 262 -17.31 11.43 11.02
C ILE A 262 -18.81 11.28 11.11
N ARG A 263 -19.44 12.13 11.90
CA ARG A 263 -20.89 12.27 11.97
C ARG A 263 -21.24 13.72 11.70
N ALA A 264 -22.26 13.94 10.89
CA ALA A 264 -22.86 15.25 10.69
C ALA A 264 -24.36 15.20 10.98
N THR A 265 -24.85 16.27 11.59
CA THR A 265 -26.26 16.46 11.93
C THR A 265 -26.68 17.86 11.51
N ASP A 266 -27.88 18.01 10.94
CA ASP A 266 -28.45 19.31 10.60
C ASP A 266 -29.62 19.69 11.51
N SER A 267 -30.12 20.91 11.35
CA SER A 267 -31.21 21.48 12.16
C SER A 267 -32.56 20.78 12.00
N THR A 268 -32.72 19.87 11.02
CA THR A 268 -33.92 19.03 10.88
C THR A 268 -33.82 17.73 11.67
N GLY A 269 -32.64 17.43 12.23
CA GLY A 269 -32.35 16.17 12.91
C GLY A 269 -31.93 15.04 11.96
N ARG A 270 -31.67 15.33 10.67
CA ARG A 270 -31.03 14.37 9.77
C ARG A 270 -29.61 14.10 10.24
N VAL A 271 -29.17 12.85 10.07
CA VAL A 271 -27.86 12.38 10.52
C VAL A 271 -27.22 11.57 9.40
N VAL A 272 -25.95 11.83 9.13
CA VAL A 272 -25.12 11.00 8.25
C VAL A 272 -23.81 10.63 8.95
N ASN A 273 -23.34 9.40 8.72
CA ASN A 273 -22.05 8.92 9.18
C ASN A 273 -21.12 8.64 7.99
N ARG A 274 -19.82 8.86 8.19
CA ARG A 274 -18.73 8.47 7.28
C ARG A 274 -17.62 7.78 8.09
N SER A 275 -17.12 6.61 7.74
CA SER A 275 -17.51 5.72 6.64
C SER A 275 -18.99 5.34 6.65
N ASN A 276 -19.48 4.74 5.57
CA ASN A 276 -20.89 4.35 5.48
C ASN A 276 -21.31 3.39 6.59
N ASN A 277 -20.43 2.50 7.07
CA ASN A 277 -20.72 1.60 8.20
C ASN A 277 -20.38 2.22 9.57
N GLY A 278 -19.98 3.49 9.62
CA GLY A 278 -19.61 4.19 10.84
C GLY A 278 -18.57 3.41 11.64
N ARG A 279 -18.84 3.21 12.94
CA ARG A 279 -17.90 2.57 13.87
C ARG A 279 -17.64 1.08 13.58
N LEU A 280 -18.42 0.44 12.70
CA LEU A 280 -18.24 -0.97 12.32
C LEU A 280 -17.23 -1.16 11.19
N ASP A 281 -16.91 -0.10 10.43
CA ASP A 281 -15.84 -0.10 9.40
C ASP A 281 -15.16 1.29 9.38
N PRO A 282 -14.50 1.71 10.47
CA PRO A 282 -13.93 3.06 10.56
C PRO A 282 -12.73 3.23 9.63
N TYR A 283 -12.42 4.48 9.30
CA TYR A 283 -11.17 4.81 8.61
C TYR A 283 -9.98 4.48 9.51
N VAL A 284 -8.89 4.00 8.91
CA VAL A 284 -7.66 3.61 9.63
C VAL A 284 -6.52 4.48 9.16
N VAL A 285 -5.81 5.09 10.11
CA VAL A 285 -4.61 5.89 9.88
C VAL A 285 -3.41 5.12 10.41
N VAL A 286 -2.40 4.96 9.56
CA VAL A 286 -1.11 4.36 9.92
C VAL A 286 -0.20 5.44 10.52
N LEU A 287 0.51 5.11 11.60
CA LEU A 287 1.34 6.08 12.32
C LEU A 287 2.81 5.96 11.88
N GLU A 288 3.36 7.11 11.48
CA GLU A 288 4.73 7.26 11.01
C GLU A 288 5.62 7.89 12.08
N PRO A 289 6.93 7.65 12.07
CA PRO A 289 7.84 8.23 13.06
C PRO A 289 7.89 9.77 12.98
N THR A 290 8.08 10.42 14.14
CA THR A 290 8.17 11.88 14.31
C THR A 290 9.37 12.54 13.61
N GLN A 291 10.27 11.73 13.05
CA GLN A 291 11.45 12.19 12.35
C GLN A 291 11.72 11.26 11.17
N THR A 292 11.67 11.81 9.96
CA THR A 292 12.20 11.18 8.76
C THR A 292 13.72 11.12 8.91
N VAL A 293 14.26 9.90 9.00
CA VAL A 293 15.71 9.72 8.99
C VAL A 293 16.13 9.72 7.52
N PRO A 294 17.10 10.55 7.08
CA PRO A 294 17.48 10.64 5.67
C PRO A 294 17.86 9.28 5.09
N VAL A 295 17.85 9.16 3.75
CA VAL A 295 18.23 7.94 3.04
C VAL A 295 19.53 7.36 3.62
N GLN A 296 19.43 6.17 4.21
CA GLN A 296 20.59 5.47 4.76
C GLN A 296 21.06 4.42 3.78
N LEU A 297 22.05 4.78 2.96
CA LEU A 297 22.71 3.84 2.05
C LEU A 297 23.63 2.89 2.83
N SER A 298 23.43 1.57 2.70
CA SER A 298 24.35 0.57 3.27
C SER A 298 25.39 0.05 2.29
N SER A 299 25.18 0.21 0.98
CA SER A 299 26.16 -0.17 -0.04
C SER A 299 25.88 0.52 -1.37
N PHE A 300 26.92 0.82 -2.14
CA PHE A 300 26.88 1.16 -3.56
C PHE A 300 28.08 0.49 -4.22
N THR A 301 27.85 -0.33 -5.25
CA THR A 301 28.85 -1.22 -5.87
C THR A 301 28.61 -1.35 -7.37
N GLY A 302 29.64 -1.72 -8.11
CA GLY A 302 29.62 -1.81 -9.57
C GLY A 302 30.46 -2.99 -10.05
N PHE A 303 29.97 -3.73 -11.04
CA PHE A 303 30.64 -4.90 -11.60
C PHE A 303 30.24 -5.13 -13.06
N ILE A 304 31.04 -5.87 -13.82
CA ILE A 304 30.70 -6.26 -15.20
C ILE A 304 29.77 -7.48 -15.15
N ASN A 305 28.65 -7.44 -15.85
CA ASN A 305 27.72 -8.57 -15.97
C ASN A 305 28.05 -9.48 -17.17
N PRO A 306 27.41 -10.67 -17.28
CA PRO A 306 27.67 -11.61 -18.37
C PRO A 306 27.37 -11.11 -19.79
N HIS A 307 26.73 -9.94 -19.92
CA HIS A 307 26.45 -9.29 -21.20
C HIS A 307 27.49 -8.21 -21.55
N ASN A 308 28.60 -8.13 -20.81
CA ASN A 308 29.61 -7.06 -20.92
C ASN A 308 29.03 -5.66 -20.73
N HIS A 309 28.12 -5.49 -19.78
CA HIS A 309 27.66 -4.17 -19.34
C HIS A 309 28.08 -3.92 -17.89
N VAL A 310 28.30 -2.65 -17.53
CA VAL A 310 28.53 -2.30 -16.12
C VAL A 310 27.19 -2.33 -15.39
N THR A 311 27.09 -3.12 -14.33
CA THR A 311 25.93 -3.19 -13.45
C THR A 311 26.27 -2.49 -12.14
N LEU A 312 25.48 -1.49 -11.80
CA LEU A 312 25.50 -0.80 -10.51
C LEU A 312 24.42 -1.38 -9.61
N GLN A 313 24.76 -1.61 -8.35
CA GLN A 313 23.83 -2.07 -7.33
C GLN A 313 24.04 -1.29 -6.04
N TRP A 314 22.94 -0.81 -5.46
CA TRP A 314 22.94 -0.17 -4.15
C TRP A 314 21.82 -0.67 -3.25
N VAL A 315 22.00 -0.45 -1.95
CA VAL A 315 21.07 -0.88 -0.91
C VAL A 315 20.80 0.28 0.02
N THR A 316 19.53 0.58 0.24
CA THR A 316 19.02 1.51 1.24
C THR A 316 18.52 0.73 2.45
N GLN A 317 18.73 1.23 3.65
CA GLN A 317 18.18 0.67 4.89
C GLN A 317 16.82 1.29 5.22
N THR A 318 16.68 2.58 4.95
CA THR A 318 15.46 3.37 5.07
C THR A 318 15.43 4.44 3.98
N GLU A 319 14.23 4.77 3.53
CA GLU A 319 13.96 5.82 2.55
C GLU A 319 12.79 6.66 3.05
N THR A 320 12.99 7.96 3.15
CA THR A 320 11.91 8.90 3.45
C THR A 320 12.20 10.18 2.69
N ASN A 321 11.16 10.81 2.14
CA ASN A 321 11.28 12.04 1.35
C ASN A 321 12.12 11.87 0.07
N LEU A 322 12.31 10.65 -0.43
CA LEU A 322 13.15 10.35 -1.58
C LEU A 322 12.31 10.35 -2.86
N ALA A 323 12.58 11.26 -3.79
CA ALA A 323 11.96 11.20 -5.12
C ALA A 323 12.58 10.07 -5.95
N GLY A 324 13.91 9.88 -5.86
CA GLY A 324 14.59 8.78 -6.52
C GLY A 324 16.09 8.97 -6.62
N PHE A 325 16.74 8.19 -7.47
CA PHE A 325 18.18 8.21 -7.69
C PHE A 325 18.56 8.62 -9.10
N ARG A 326 19.64 9.39 -9.21
CA ARG A 326 20.34 9.68 -10.46
C ARG A 326 21.74 9.10 -10.40
N ILE A 327 22.27 8.75 -11.57
CA ILE A 327 23.56 8.08 -11.68
C ILE A 327 24.46 8.92 -12.57
N TYR A 328 25.72 9.04 -12.16
CA TYR A 328 26.74 9.78 -12.87
C TYR A 328 27.91 8.85 -13.20
N ARG A 329 28.51 9.04 -14.38
CA ARG A 329 29.69 8.29 -14.86
C ARG A 329 30.80 9.23 -15.29
N GLY A 330 32.03 8.98 -14.86
CA GLY A 330 33.23 9.73 -15.24
C GLY A 330 34.35 8.82 -15.72
N LEU A 331 35.31 9.39 -16.46
CA LEU A 331 36.57 8.73 -16.88
C LEU A 331 37.72 9.00 -15.90
N SER A 332 37.49 9.89 -14.93
CA SER A 332 38.39 10.33 -13.88
C SER A 332 37.61 10.34 -12.55
N ASP A 333 38.31 10.32 -11.42
CA ASP A 333 37.71 10.58 -10.08
C ASP A 333 37.49 12.10 -9.90
N ASP A 334 36.72 12.70 -10.82
CA ASP A 334 36.30 14.10 -10.75
C ASP A 334 34.81 14.19 -11.10
N PHE A 335 34.00 14.47 -10.07
CA PHE A 335 32.56 14.61 -10.23
C PHE A 335 32.17 15.77 -11.15
N ALA A 336 32.99 16.83 -11.25
CA ALA A 336 32.71 17.96 -12.13
C ALA A 336 32.78 17.59 -13.61
N GLU A 337 33.51 16.52 -13.95
CA GLU A 337 33.64 15.99 -15.31
C GLU A 337 32.65 14.83 -15.58
N ALA A 338 31.87 14.43 -14.58
CA ALA A 338 30.98 13.27 -14.69
C ALA A 338 29.74 13.58 -15.53
N LEU A 339 29.40 12.65 -16.43
CA LEU A 339 28.19 12.65 -17.21
C LEU A 339 27.03 12.06 -16.38
N MET A 340 25.95 12.83 -16.22
CA MET A 340 24.69 12.30 -15.71
C MET A 340 24.07 11.36 -16.76
N LEU A 341 23.83 10.11 -16.36
CA LEU A 341 23.18 9.13 -17.20
C LEU A 341 21.68 9.43 -17.30
N ASN A 342 21.05 9.09 -18.43
CA ASN A 342 19.62 9.28 -18.63
C ASN A 342 18.80 8.18 -17.92
N ALA A 343 18.90 8.13 -16.60
CA ALA A 343 18.23 7.16 -15.74
C ALA A 343 17.77 7.84 -14.45
N PHE A 344 16.49 7.70 -14.13
CA PHE A 344 15.92 8.08 -12.85
C PHE A 344 15.25 6.84 -12.24
N ILE A 345 15.75 6.40 -11.08
CA ILE A 345 15.23 5.23 -10.38
C ILE A 345 14.39 5.72 -9.20
N GLU A 346 13.07 5.52 -9.25
CA GLU A 346 12.16 6.02 -8.22
C GLU A 346 12.45 5.43 -6.82
N GLY A 347 12.35 6.29 -5.81
CA GLY A 347 12.41 5.89 -4.40
C GLY A 347 11.13 5.16 -3.99
N THR A 348 11.22 4.20 -3.08
CA THR A 348 10.05 3.49 -2.56
C THR A 348 9.49 4.12 -1.28
N ASN A 349 10.26 4.98 -0.62
CA ASN A 349 9.87 5.69 0.61
C ASN A 349 9.40 4.75 1.73
N THR A 350 10.18 3.69 1.97
CA THR A 350 9.89 2.67 2.99
C THR A 350 10.97 2.62 4.07
N PHE A 351 10.56 2.18 5.27
CA PHE A 351 11.47 1.87 6.37
C PHE A 351 12.07 0.45 6.28
N GLN A 352 11.81 -0.25 5.18
CA GLN A 352 12.39 -1.56 4.88
C GLN A 352 13.58 -1.45 3.93
N THR A 353 14.50 -2.40 4.01
CA THR A 353 15.66 -2.46 3.12
C THR A 353 15.23 -2.63 1.66
N GLN A 354 15.73 -1.78 0.75
CA GLN A 354 15.55 -1.95 -0.69
C GLN A 354 16.86 -2.20 -1.40
N VAL A 355 16.78 -2.94 -2.50
CA VAL A 355 17.91 -3.22 -3.39
C VAL A 355 17.58 -2.69 -4.76
N TYR A 356 18.45 -1.82 -5.26
CA TYR A 356 18.31 -1.22 -6.58
C TYR A 356 19.42 -1.70 -7.50
N VAL A 357 19.10 -1.84 -8.78
CA VAL A 357 20.03 -2.29 -9.82
C VAL A 357 19.86 -1.40 -11.05
N PHE A 358 20.99 -0.99 -11.63
CA PHE A 358 21.04 -0.27 -12.88
C PHE A 358 22.11 -0.86 -13.80
N ASN A 359 21.79 -1.05 -15.09
CA ASN A 359 22.73 -1.51 -16.09
C ASN A 359 23.13 -0.35 -17.00
N ASP A 360 24.39 0.04 -16.95
CA ASP A 360 24.99 0.96 -17.91
C ASP A 360 25.39 0.19 -19.18
N THR A 361 24.60 0.37 -20.23
CA THR A 361 24.80 -0.23 -21.54
C THR A 361 25.55 0.68 -22.52
N GLU A 362 26.04 1.83 -22.05
CA GLU A 362 26.71 2.84 -22.87
C GLU A 362 28.23 2.87 -22.65
N VAL A 363 28.77 1.82 -22.03
CA VAL A 363 30.22 1.60 -21.88
C VAL A 363 30.69 0.63 -22.97
N PHE A 364 31.52 1.11 -23.88
CA PHE A 364 31.99 0.34 -25.04
C PHE A 364 33.50 0.11 -25.03
N ASP A 365 34.26 1.09 -24.53
CA ASP A 365 35.72 1.07 -24.54
C ASP A 365 36.26 0.45 -23.25
N GLU A 366 37.33 -0.33 -23.36
CA GLU A 366 38.04 -0.82 -22.19
C GLU A 366 38.69 0.34 -21.43
N GLY A 367 38.58 0.33 -20.11
CA GLY A 367 39.08 1.43 -19.29
C GLY A 367 38.54 1.41 -17.88
N ILE A 368 38.95 2.42 -17.10
CA ILE A 368 38.45 2.63 -15.74
C ILE A 368 37.34 3.67 -15.80
N TYR A 369 36.20 3.34 -15.20
CA TYR A 369 35.04 4.20 -15.08
C TYR A 369 34.73 4.45 -13.60
N TYR A 370 34.37 5.68 -13.27
CA TYR A 370 33.97 6.10 -11.93
C TYR A 370 32.47 6.38 -11.93
N TYR A 371 31.76 5.91 -10.90
CA TYR A 371 30.33 6.11 -10.77
C TYR A 371 29.95 6.78 -9.46
N TRP A 372 29.02 7.73 -9.53
CA TRP A 372 28.37 8.34 -8.36
C TRP A 372 26.87 8.10 -8.40
N LEU A 373 26.29 8.08 -7.22
CA LEU A 373 24.86 7.96 -7.01
C LEU A 373 24.36 9.21 -6.30
N GLU A 374 23.40 9.91 -6.87
CA GLU A 374 22.68 11.00 -6.22
C GLU A 374 21.34 10.47 -5.71
N SER A 375 21.06 10.60 -4.42
CA SER A 375 19.68 10.54 -3.91
C SER A 375 19.06 11.92 -4.03
N TYR A 376 17.96 12.02 -4.77
CA TYR A 376 17.22 13.25 -5.04
C TYR A 376 15.91 13.22 -4.25
N ASP A 377 15.75 14.14 -3.31
CA ASP A 377 14.62 14.21 -2.41
C ASP A 377 13.45 15.02 -3.00
N ILE A 378 12.24 14.79 -2.53
CA ILE A 378 11.00 15.44 -3.00
C ILE A 378 11.04 16.96 -2.74
N ASP A 379 11.75 17.39 -1.71
CA ASP A 379 12.00 18.80 -1.38
C ASP A 379 13.13 19.44 -2.20
N ALA A 380 13.60 18.75 -3.24
CA ALA A 380 14.68 19.15 -4.13
C ALA A 380 16.06 19.27 -3.45
N THR A 381 16.25 18.64 -2.29
CA THR A 381 17.58 18.42 -1.72
C THR A 381 18.25 17.16 -2.31
N SER A 382 19.58 17.09 -2.27
CA SER A 382 20.34 15.98 -2.83
C SER A 382 21.46 15.53 -1.90
N ASN A 383 21.73 14.22 -1.87
CA ASN A 383 22.95 13.65 -1.29
C ASN A 383 23.68 12.80 -2.34
N PHE A 384 25.01 12.79 -2.29
CA PHE A 384 25.84 12.07 -3.25
C PHE A 384 26.65 10.97 -2.56
N PHE A 385 26.74 9.81 -3.22
CA PHE A 385 27.49 8.64 -2.78
C PHE A 385 28.48 8.19 -3.86
N GLY A 386 29.62 7.65 -3.43
CA GLY A 386 30.72 7.25 -4.31
C GLY A 386 31.91 8.22 -4.26
N PRO A 387 32.81 8.18 -5.25
CA PRO A 387 32.73 7.32 -6.41
C PRO A 387 33.00 5.86 -6.07
N ILE A 388 32.49 4.97 -6.91
CA ILE A 388 33.01 3.61 -7.04
C ILE A 388 33.76 3.48 -8.36
N MET A 389 34.82 2.68 -8.35
CA MET A 389 35.64 2.43 -9.53
C MET A 389 35.29 1.07 -10.14
N VAL A 390 35.00 1.04 -11.44
CA VAL A 390 34.79 -0.18 -12.22
C VAL A 390 35.80 -0.22 -13.36
N GLU A 391 36.64 -1.25 -13.39
CA GLU A 391 37.51 -1.51 -14.54
C GLU A 391 36.75 -2.36 -15.56
N PHE A 392 36.45 -1.80 -16.72
CA PHE A 392 35.76 -2.45 -17.81
C PHE A 392 36.74 -3.12 -18.78
N ARG A 393 36.62 -4.44 -18.97
CA ARG A 393 37.43 -5.25 -19.88
C ARG A 393 36.53 -6.20 -20.65
N HIS A 394 36.77 -6.39 -21.95
CA HIS A 394 36.07 -7.38 -22.77
C HIS A 394 36.69 -8.77 -22.54
N ASP A 395 36.19 -9.53 -21.56
CA ASP A 395 36.66 -10.90 -21.37
C ASP A 395 35.77 -11.92 -22.10
N GLY A 396 36.35 -12.60 -23.07
CA GLY A 396 35.66 -13.55 -23.95
C GLY A 396 35.52 -14.98 -23.39
N ASN A 397 35.92 -15.28 -22.15
CA ASN A 397 35.64 -16.58 -21.51
C ASN A 397 36.10 -16.68 -20.04
N SER A 398 35.51 -15.91 -19.13
CA SER A 398 35.61 -16.23 -17.70
C SER A 398 34.25 -16.12 -17.04
N THR A 399 33.84 -17.17 -16.31
CA THR A 399 32.72 -17.04 -15.38
C THR A 399 33.14 -16.04 -14.31
N PRO A 400 32.46 -14.88 -14.17
CA PRO A 400 32.86 -13.88 -13.19
C PRO A 400 32.76 -14.45 -11.79
N ASP A 401 33.80 -14.24 -10.97
CA ASP A 401 33.78 -14.56 -9.54
C ASP A 401 32.61 -13.83 -8.88
N ILE A 402 31.78 -14.54 -8.11
CA ILE A 402 30.72 -13.90 -7.30
C ILE A 402 31.40 -12.89 -6.36
N PRO A 403 31.05 -11.59 -6.43
CA PRO A 403 31.72 -10.57 -5.64
C PRO A 403 31.46 -10.79 -4.14
N ILE A 404 32.54 -10.81 -3.35
CA ILE A 404 32.46 -10.91 -1.89
C ILE A 404 32.36 -9.50 -1.33
N ILE A 405 31.17 -9.13 -0.86
CA ILE A 405 30.93 -7.85 -0.17
C ILE A 405 31.77 -7.83 1.12
N HIS A 406 32.72 -6.90 1.22
CA HIS A 406 33.59 -6.79 2.40
C HIS A 406 32.83 -6.20 3.57
N GLY A 407 32.91 -6.87 4.73
CA GLY A 407 32.27 -6.39 5.95
C GLY A 407 31.00 -7.15 6.28
N ILE A 408 30.11 -6.54 7.06
CA ILE A 408 28.87 -7.17 7.54
C ILE A 408 27.79 -7.01 6.47
N ASN A 409 27.33 -8.13 5.91
CA ASN A 409 26.38 -8.17 4.79
C ASN A 409 24.93 -8.19 5.27
N ALA A 410 24.66 -8.88 6.38
CA ALA A 410 23.32 -8.95 6.97
C ALA A 410 23.40 -9.39 8.44
N CYS A 411 22.49 -8.88 9.26
CA CYS A 411 22.15 -9.47 10.56
C CYS A 411 20.67 -9.85 10.52
N TYR A 412 20.34 -11.13 10.36
CA TYR A 412 18.95 -11.58 10.21
C TYR A 412 18.63 -12.76 11.15
N PRO A 413 17.48 -12.73 11.85
CA PRO A 413 16.51 -11.62 11.93
C PRO A 413 17.08 -10.38 12.63
N ASN A 414 16.51 -9.20 12.36
CA ASN A 414 16.74 -7.93 13.09
C ASN A 414 15.49 -7.05 12.93
N PRO A 415 14.72 -6.73 14.00
CA PRO A 415 14.96 -7.10 15.39
C PRO A 415 14.95 -8.62 15.61
N PHE A 416 15.70 -9.10 16.60
CA PHE A 416 15.87 -10.54 16.84
C PHE A 416 15.43 -10.98 18.23
N ASN A 417 14.91 -12.21 18.34
CA ASN A 417 14.58 -12.87 19.60
C ASN A 417 14.67 -14.41 19.43
N PRO A 418 15.53 -15.16 20.15
CA PRO A 418 16.66 -14.69 20.95
C PRO A 418 17.96 -14.56 20.13
N SER A 419 17.97 -14.94 18.85
CA SER A 419 19.22 -15.00 18.05
C SER A 419 19.14 -14.34 16.68
N THR A 420 20.28 -13.79 16.22
CA THR A 420 20.48 -13.26 14.87
C THR A 420 21.70 -13.92 14.22
N THR A 421 21.64 -14.18 12.91
CA THR A 421 22.79 -14.62 12.11
C THR A 421 23.44 -13.41 11.45
N ILE A 422 24.72 -13.19 11.78
CA ILE A 422 25.57 -12.17 11.19
C ILE A 422 26.30 -12.81 10.00
N LYS A 423 25.91 -12.43 8.78
CA LYS A 423 26.61 -12.78 7.53
C LYS A 423 27.62 -11.69 7.21
N PHE A 424 28.83 -12.08 6.81
CA PHE A 424 29.91 -11.15 6.51
C PHE A 424 30.83 -11.70 5.41
N GLY A 425 31.38 -10.82 4.57
CA GLY A 425 32.33 -11.22 3.53
C GLY A 425 33.76 -10.81 3.85
N VAL A 426 34.68 -11.69 3.46
CA VAL A 426 36.12 -11.57 3.64
C VAL A 426 36.75 -11.66 2.25
N PRO A 427 37.06 -10.54 1.57
CA PRO A 427 37.69 -10.58 0.25
C PRO A 427 39.19 -10.88 0.34
N ILE A 428 39.84 -10.49 1.45
CA ILE A 428 41.27 -10.70 1.72
C ILE A 428 41.39 -11.67 2.91
N PRO A 429 42.01 -12.87 2.74
CA PRO A 429 42.24 -13.79 3.84
C PRO A 429 43.00 -13.12 5.00
N GLY A 430 42.53 -13.32 6.24
CA GLY A 430 43.14 -12.69 7.41
C GLY A 430 42.37 -12.94 8.69
N VAL A 431 42.84 -12.36 9.79
CA VAL A 431 42.13 -12.41 11.06
C VAL A 431 40.87 -11.55 10.94
N VAL A 432 39.73 -12.15 11.30
CA VAL A 432 38.44 -11.46 11.42
C VAL A 432 38.09 -11.41 12.89
N LYS A 433 37.89 -10.19 13.39
CA LYS A 433 37.36 -9.95 14.73
C LYS A 433 35.93 -9.46 14.64
N ILE A 434 34.98 -10.12 15.30
CA ILE A 434 33.60 -9.64 15.43
C ILE A 434 33.29 -9.46 16.90
N ASP A 435 33.04 -8.22 17.30
CA ASP A 435 32.72 -7.80 18.65
C ASP A 435 31.30 -7.24 18.72
N ILE A 436 30.59 -7.49 19.83
CA ILE A 436 29.28 -6.92 20.11
C ILE A 436 29.44 -5.85 21.19
N TYR A 437 28.89 -4.66 20.97
CA TYR A 437 28.88 -3.55 21.92
C TYR A 437 27.44 -3.16 22.29
N ASN A 438 27.23 -2.69 23.52
CA ASN A 438 25.96 -2.08 23.91
C ASN A 438 25.90 -0.58 23.56
N GLN A 439 24.76 0.06 23.79
CA GLN A 439 24.56 1.50 23.56
C GLN A 439 25.52 2.44 24.33
N LYS A 440 26.17 1.95 25.40
CA LYS A 440 27.18 2.70 26.16
C LYS A 440 28.60 2.51 25.61
N GLY A 441 28.75 1.79 24.49
CA GLY A 441 30.04 1.44 23.91
C GLY A 441 30.82 0.38 24.69
N GLN A 442 30.17 -0.32 25.63
CA GLN A 442 30.82 -1.38 26.40
C GLN A 442 30.82 -2.67 25.59
N LEU A 443 31.94 -3.39 25.60
CA LEU A 443 32.08 -4.69 24.95
C LEU A 443 31.21 -5.71 25.69
N VAL A 444 30.27 -6.30 24.96
CA VAL A 444 29.31 -7.31 25.44
C VAL A 444 29.83 -8.72 25.15
N LYS A 445 30.28 -8.98 23.92
CA LYS A 445 30.75 -10.31 23.50
C LYS A 445 31.83 -10.22 22.42
N ASN A 446 32.88 -11.03 22.55
CA ASN A 446 33.80 -11.33 21.44
C ASN A 446 33.22 -12.56 20.72
N LEU A 447 32.64 -12.34 19.56
CA LEU A 447 31.88 -13.38 18.84
C LEU A 447 32.77 -14.19 17.88
N VAL A 448 33.74 -13.54 17.24
CA VAL A 448 34.74 -14.16 16.36
C VAL A 448 36.09 -13.51 16.60
N ASN A 449 37.16 -14.29 16.64
CA ASN A 449 38.54 -13.78 16.63
C ASN A 449 39.46 -14.83 16.00
N ASP A 450 39.21 -15.15 14.72
CA ASP A 450 39.85 -16.27 14.03
C ASP A 450 40.33 -15.88 12.62
N LEU A 451 41.27 -16.66 12.08
CA LEU A 451 41.66 -16.58 10.67
C LEU A 451 40.51 -17.05 9.76
N LYS A 452 40.13 -16.25 8.76
CA LYS A 452 39.16 -16.62 7.73
C LYS A 452 39.78 -16.50 6.34
N TYR A 453 39.43 -17.44 5.46
CA TYR A 453 39.82 -17.42 4.03
C TYR A 453 38.87 -16.53 3.22
N LYS A 454 39.26 -16.22 1.97
CA LYS A 454 38.44 -15.48 1.01
C LYS A 454 37.08 -16.17 0.86
N GLY A 455 35.98 -15.45 1.13
CA GLY A 455 34.62 -15.98 0.99
C GLY A 455 33.58 -15.25 1.83
N VAL A 456 32.34 -15.72 1.73
CA VAL A 456 31.23 -15.29 2.60
C VAL A 456 31.11 -16.24 3.78
N HIS A 457 31.01 -15.69 4.97
CA HIS A 457 30.96 -16.40 6.24
C HIS A 457 29.71 -15.99 7.03
N SER A 458 29.36 -16.77 8.05
CA SER A 458 28.29 -16.40 8.97
C SER A 458 28.58 -16.87 10.39
N VAL A 459 28.04 -16.15 11.37
CA VAL A 459 28.12 -16.48 12.78
C VAL A 459 26.81 -16.14 13.48
N LEU A 460 26.38 -16.98 14.42
CA LEU A 460 25.17 -16.78 15.20
C LEU A 460 25.48 -16.04 16.50
N TRP A 461 24.74 -14.98 16.81
CA TRP A 461 24.71 -14.41 18.15
C TRP A 461 23.35 -14.67 18.79
N ASN A 462 23.36 -15.20 20.01
CA ASN A 462 22.19 -15.63 20.78
C ASN A 462 21.79 -14.65 21.90
N GLY A 463 22.22 -13.39 21.81
CA GLY A 463 21.86 -12.37 22.80
C GLY A 463 22.49 -12.59 24.18
N THR A 464 23.63 -13.29 24.27
CA THR A 464 24.39 -13.42 25.53
C THR A 464 25.66 -12.57 25.52
N ASP A 465 26.20 -12.29 26.70
CA ASP A 465 27.52 -11.68 26.88
C ASP A 465 28.66 -12.73 26.88
N ASN A 466 29.89 -12.29 27.17
CA ASN A 466 31.08 -13.14 27.30
C ASN A 466 31.01 -14.14 28.47
N PHE A 467 30.17 -13.92 29.47
CA PHE A 467 29.97 -14.83 30.61
C PHE A 467 28.87 -15.86 30.32
N GLY A 468 28.18 -15.76 29.18
CA GLY A 468 27.06 -16.62 28.82
C GLY A 468 25.71 -16.13 29.35
N GLU A 469 25.68 -14.98 30.01
CA GLU A 469 24.46 -14.41 30.59
C GLU A 469 23.64 -13.68 29.53
N SER A 470 22.31 -13.77 29.64
CA SER A 470 21.42 -13.14 28.68
C SER A 470 21.40 -11.62 28.82
N THR A 471 21.57 -10.89 27.72
CA THR A 471 21.61 -9.42 27.72
C THR A 471 20.19 -8.83 27.71
N SER A 472 20.00 -7.59 28.15
CA SER A 472 18.68 -6.92 28.13
C SER A 472 18.19 -6.62 26.71
N SER A 473 16.89 -6.43 26.50
CA SER A 473 16.38 -5.85 25.25
C SER A 473 16.98 -4.47 25.01
N GLY A 474 17.28 -4.13 23.77
CA GLY A 474 17.90 -2.85 23.42
C GLY A 474 18.82 -2.90 22.21
N ILE A 475 19.47 -1.77 21.95
CA ILE A 475 20.33 -1.56 20.79
C ILE A 475 21.74 -2.10 21.08
N TYR A 476 22.25 -2.88 20.14
CA TYR A 476 23.62 -3.40 20.11
C TYR A 476 24.30 -3.05 18.79
N PHE A 477 25.63 -2.98 18.81
CA PHE A 477 26.46 -2.73 17.65
C PHE A 477 27.38 -3.92 17.40
N VAL A 478 27.21 -4.58 16.26
CA VAL A 478 28.14 -5.58 15.76
C VAL A 478 29.28 -4.85 15.07
N ARG A 479 30.52 -5.09 15.49
CA ARG A 479 31.70 -4.50 14.88
C ARG A 479 32.61 -5.60 14.34
N MET A 480 32.82 -5.60 13.03
CA MET A 480 33.77 -6.45 12.35
C MET A 480 35.05 -5.67 12.07
N THR A 481 36.22 -6.26 12.35
CA THR A 481 37.52 -5.76 11.92
C THR A 481 38.24 -6.83 11.10
N ASN A 482 38.68 -6.47 9.89
CA ASN A 482 39.43 -7.35 9.00
C ASN A 482 40.33 -6.51 8.08
N ALA A 483 41.59 -6.91 7.89
CA ALA A 483 42.58 -6.21 7.06
C ALA A 483 42.79 -4.71 7.40
N GLY A 484 42.57 -4.31 8.66
CA GLY A 484 42.71 -2.93 9.13
C GLY A 484 41.45 -2.07 8.98
N GLU A 485 40.42 -2.57 8.30
CA GLU A 485 39.13 -1.90 8.15
C GLU A 485 38.14 -2.32 9.23
N THR A 486 37.22 -1.42 9.57
CA THR A 486 36.21 -1.65 10.61
C THR A 486 34.81 -1.37 10.08
N PHE A 487 33.94 -2.37 10.16
CA PHE A 487 32.53 -2.31 9.74
C PHE A 487 31.65 -2.41 10.98
N THR A 488 30.66 -1.53 11.12
CA THR A 488 29.74 -1.56 12.25
C THR A 488 28.30 -1.66 11.78
N HIS A 489 27.50 -2.53 12.41
CA HIS A 489 26.10 -2.75 12.08
C HIS A 489 25.24 -2.69 13.36
N LYS A 490 24.15 -1.94 13.33
CA LYS A 490 23.23 -1.78 14.47
C LYS A 490 22.19 -2.89 14.45
N ILE A 491 21.98 -3.56 15.58
CA ILE A 491 20.96 -4.61 15.75
C ILE A 491 20.11 -4.35 17.00
N LEU A 492 18.84 -4.76 16.97
CA LEU A 492 17.89 -4.61 18.06
C LEU A 492 17.51 -5.99 18.62
N LEU A 493 17.84 -6.22 19.89
CA LEU A 493 17.35 -7.38 20.64
C LEU A 493 15.99 -7.03 21.26
N MET A 494 14.96 -7.80 20.95
CA MET A 494 13.65 -7.74 21.61
C MET A 494 13.46 -9.03 22.41
N LYS A 495 13.00 -8.94 23.65
CA LYS A 495 12.71 -10.12 24.48
C LYS A 495 11.23 -10.21 24.72
#